data_AF-A0A952I4X0-F1
#
_entry.id   AF-A0A952I4X0-F1
#
_cell.length_a   1.000
_cell.length_b   1.000
_cell.length_c   1.000
_cell.angle_alpha   90.00
_cell.angle_beta   90.00
_cell.angle_gamma   90.00
#
_symmetry.space_group_name_H-M   'P 1'
#
loop_
_entity.id
_entity.type
_entity.pdbx_description
1 polymer ?
#
loop_
_entity_poly.entity_id
_entity_poly.type
_entity_poly.pdbx_seq_one_letter_code
_entity_poly.pdbx_strand_id
1 'polypeptide(L)'
;MVSLLFSFHQPIILRNYHFLEIGKSSHYFDEEKQEEFVKLQSESCYKPGFLLLQDLIQKSQGAFRCSFALPGYVIDLWEKYTPDLIKMLKDLLNSGCIEWQLQTYYDVQEDRVSKKELKTQLESKRRKCWDWVILLAKIYC
;
A
#
# COMPACT_ATOMS: atom_id res chain seq x y z
N MET A 1 15.05 5.22 -22.24
CA MET A 1 13.73 4.85 -21.69
C MET A 1 13.77 5.11 -20.20
N VAL A 2 12.79 5.81 -19.66
CA VAL A 2 12.70 6.14 -18.22
C VAL A 2 11.59 5.29 -17.62
N SER A 3 11.84 4.66 -16.48
CA SER A 3 10.83 3.94 -15.70
C SER A 3 10.71 4.61 -14.33
N LEU A 4 9.49 4.97 -13.96
CA LEU A 4 9.20 5.58 -12.66
C LEU A 4 8.57 4.53 -11.76
N LEU A 5 9.21 4.29 -10.62
CA LEU A 5 8.72 3.40 -9.57
C LEU A 5 8.37 4.21 -8.33
N PHE A 6 7.10 4.22 -7.96
CA PHE A 6 6.63 4.83 -6.72
C PHE A 6 6.55 3.77 -5.63
N SER A 7 7.41 3.88 -4.62
CA SER A 7 7.40 3.00 -3.45
C SER A 7 6.62 3.64 -2.31
N PHE A 8 5.65 2.91 -1.77
CA PHE A 8 4.79 3.38 -0.70
C PHE A 8 5.19 2.74 0.62
N HIS A 9 5.18 3.52 1.70
CA HIS A 9 5.44 3.05 3.05
C HIS A 9 4.63 3.88 4.04
N GLN A 10 4.10 3.25 5.07
CA GLN A 10 3.35 3.89 6.16
C GLN A 10 3.86 3.38 7.51
N PRO A 11 4.25 4.25 8.45
CA PRO A 11 4.58 3.79 9.79
C PRO A 11 3.32 3.27 10.51
N ILE A 12 3.49 2.21 11.29
CA ILE A 12 2.49 1.75 12.26
C ILE A 12 2.80 2.42 13.60
N ILE A 13 1.84 3.19 14.12
CA ILE A 13 1.96 3.96 15.34
C ILE A 13 1.60 3.07 16.52
N LEU A 14 2.58 2.89 17.40
CA LEU A 14 2.42 2.17 18.65
C LEU A 14 1.93 3.12 19.73
N ARG A 15 1.10 2.61 20.64
CA ARG A 15 0.76 3.34 21.85
C ARG A 15 1.97 3.40 22.78
N ASN A 16 1.96 4.35 23.70
CA ASN A 16 2.90 4.35 24.82
C ASN A 16 2.61 3.13 25.71
N TYR A 17 3.34 2.04 25.48
CA TYR A 17 3.17 0.77 26.18
C TYR A 17 4.22 0.67 27.29
N HIS A 18 3.78 0.72 28.54
CA HIS A 18 4.68 0.68 29.69
C HIS A 18 5.04 -0.75 30.09
N PHE A 19 6.24 -0.93 30.64
CA PHE A 19 6.72 -2.23 31.17
C PHE A 19 5.72 -2.89 32.14
N LEU A 20 5.00 -2.09 32.94
CA LEU A 20 4.04 -2.59 33.93
C LEU A 20 2.76 -3.20 33.32
N GLU A 21 2.53 -2.96 32.02
CA GLU A 21 1.39 -3.47 31.26
C GLU A 21 1.67 -4.82 30.59
N ILE A 22 2.95 -5.26 30.57
CA ILE A 22 3.35 -6.57 30.03
C ILE A 22 2.56 -7.68 30.72
N GLY A 23 1.87 -8.49 29.91
CA GLY A 23 1.04 -9.60 30.38
C GLY A 23 -0.35 -9.20 30.92
N LYS A 24 -0.68 -7.90 30.96
CA LYS A 24 -1.98 -7.40 31.42
C LYS A 24 -2.83 -6.84 30.29
N SER A 25 -2.21 -6.20 29.30
CA SER A 25 -2.88 -5.64 28.13
C SER A 25 -2.21 -6.10 26.85
N SER A 26 -3.02 -6.55 25.89
CA SER A 26 -2.60 -6.95 24.53
C SER A 26 -2.85 -5.85 23.49
N HIS A 27 -3.32 -4.67 23.90
CA HIS A 27 -3.45 -3.53 23.01
C HIS A 27 -2.06 -2.91 22.83
N TYR A 28 -1.55 -2.79 21.59
CA TYR A 28 -0.21 -2.23 21.32
C TYR A 28 -0.23 -1.03 20.37
N PHE A 29 -1.32 -0.84 19.62
CA PHE A 29 -1.41 0.15 18.56
C PHE A 29 -2.21 1.36 19.01
N ASP A 30 -1.79 2.55 18.56
CA ASP A 30 -2.51 3.80 18.77
C ASP A 30 -3.40 4.06 17.55
N GLU A 31 -4.64 3.58 17.59
CA GLU A 31 -5.53 3.64 16.42
C GLU A 31 -5.96 5.06 16.07
N GLU A 32 -6.16 5.93 17.07
CA GLU A 32 -6.56 7.33 16.86
C GLU A 32 -5.46 8.09 16.14
N LYS A 33 -4.21 7.99 16.62
CA LYS A 33 -3.07 8.62 15.94
C LYS A 33 -2.82 7.99 14.58
N GLN A 34 -3.01 6.68 14.44
CA GLN A 34 -2.86 6.02 13.14
C GLN A 34 -3.85 6.58 12.12
N GLU A 35 -5.12 6.74 12.50
CA GLU A 35 -6.16 7.28 11.64
C GLU A 35 -5.84 8.72 11.22
N GLU A 36 -5.48 9.57 12.17
CA GLU A 36 -5.12 10.97 11.90
C GLU A 36 -3.94 11.06 10.93
N PHE A 37 -2.89 10.27 11.17
CA PHE A 37 -1.70 10.25 10.33
C PHE A 37 -2.00 9.79 8.90
N VAL A 38 -2.74 8.69 8.74
CA VAL A 38 -3.07 8.14 7.41
C VAL A 38 -3.97 9.10 6.64
N LYS A 39 -4.97 9.72 7.28
CA LYS A 39 -5.82 10.73 6.64
C LYS A 39 -5.03 11.95 6.20
N LEU A 40 -4.15 12.46 7.05
CA LEU A 40 -3.31 13.61 6.70
C LEU A 40 -2.41 13.32 5.48
N GLN A 41 -1.76 12.15 5.45
CA GLN A 41 -0.94 11.73 4.30
C GLN A 41 -1.76 11.53 3.02
N SER A 42 -2.97 10.99 3.17
CA SER A 42 -3.91 10.83 2.05
C SER A 42 -4.27 12.16 1.40
N GLU A 43 -4.67 13.17 2.19
CA GLU A 43 -5.04 14.49 1.66
C GLU A 43 -3.86 15.28 1.10
N SER A 44 -2.70 15.21 1.77
CA SER A 44 -1.55 16.05 1.42
C SER A 44 -0.67 15.47 0.30
N CYS A 45 -0.59 14.14 0.18
CA CYS A 45 0.34 13.48 -0.72
C CYS A 45 -0.37 12.58 -1.74
N TYR A 46 -1.15 11.60 -1.29
CA TYR A 46 -1.60 10.52 -2.17
C TYR A 46 -2.72 10.95 -3.11
N LYS A 47 -3.76 11.63 -2.62
CA LYS A 47 -4.85 12.10 -3.49
C LYS A 47 -4.35 13.11 -4.54
N PRO A 48 -3.58 14.15 -4.20
CA PRO A 48 -3.03 15.06 -5.20
C PRO A 48 -2.11 14.33 -6.20
N GLY A 49 -1.29 13.39 -5.72
CA GLY A 49 -0.42 12.59 -6.57
C GLY A 49 -1.21 11.70 -7.54
N PHE A 50 -2.28 11.06 -7.08
CA PHE A 50 -3.13 10.22 -7.92
C PHE A 50 -3.88 11.04 -8.98
N LEU A 51 -4.40 12.22 -8.62
CA LEU A 51 -5.01 13.13 -9.60
C LEU A 51 -4.02 13.58 -10.68
N LEU A 52 -2.78 13.90 -10.28
CA LEU A 52 -1.72 14.24 -11.23
C LEU A 52 -1.41 13.08 -12.17
N LEU A 53 -1.31 11.85 -11.65
CA LEU A 53 -1.07 10.67 -12.48
C LEU A 53 -2.23 10.42 -13.45
N GLN A 54 -3.48 10.58 -13.03
CA GLN A 54 -4.64 10.49 -13.91
C GLN A 54 -4.57 11.52 -15.05
N ASP A 55 -4.26 12.78 -14.72
CA ASP A 55 -4.11 13.86 -15.70
C ASP A 55 -2.98 13.58 -16.71
N LEU A 56 -1.83 13.07 -16.25
CA LEU A 56 -0.72 12.67 -17.11
C LEU A 56 -1.08 11.52 -18.05
N ILE A 57 -1.77 10.49 -17.53
CA ILE A 57 -2.26 9.37 -18.34
C ILE A 57 -3.23 9.88 -19.43
N GLN A 58 -4.15 10.78 -19.07
CA GLN A 58 -5.12 11.33 -20.00
C GLN A 58 -4.44 12.21 -21.08
N LYS A 59 -3.58 13.15 -20.68
CA LYS A 59 -2.87 14.06 -21.60
C LYS A 59 -1.94 13.32 -22.55
N SER A 60 -1.33 12.23 -22.08
CA SER A 60 -0.45 11.38 -22.89
C SER A 60 -1.21 10.32 -23.70
N GLN A 61 -2.54 10.28 -23.62
CA GLN A 61 -3.37 9.26 -24.27
C GLN A 61 -2.92 7.82 -23.94
N GLY A 62 -2.50 7.59 -22.69
CA GLY A 62 -2.02 6.30 -22.20
C GLY A 62 -0.58 5.95 -22.56
N ALA A 63 0.18 6.88 -23.15
CA ALA A 63 1.61 6.67 -23.39
C ALA A 63 2.45 6.78 -22.10
N PHE A 64 2.03 7.59 -21.13
CA PHE A 64 2.66 7.65 -19.82
C PHE A 64 2.32 6.40 -19.02
N ARG A 65 3.36 5.73 -18.50
CA ARG A 65 3.24 4.55 -17.64
C ARG A 65 4.20 4.64 -16.47
N CYS A 66 3.79 4.09 -15.33
CA CYS A 66 4.64 3.96 -14.15
C CYS A 66 4.31 2.69 -13.38
N SER A 67 5.15 2.36 -12.40
CA SER A 67 4.98 1.19 -11.56
C SER A 67 4.80 1.60 -10.11
N PHE A 68 3.95 0.89 -9.38
CA PHE A 68 3.72 1.06 -7.95
C PHE A 68 4.27 -0.14 -7.18
N ALA A 69 5.06 0.14 -6.15
CA ALA A 69 5.50 -0.82 -5.16
C ALA A 69 4.78 -0.50 -3.85
N LEU A 70 3.70 -1.22 -3.60
CA LEU A 70 2.78 -0.99 -2.49
C LEU A 70 2.76 -2.22 -1.59
N PRO A 71 3.21 -2.15 -0.32
CA PRO A 71 3.15 -3.25 0.64
C PRO A 71 1.72 -3.66 0.99
N GLY A 72 1.54 -4.84 1.60
CA GLY A 72 0.23 -5.36 2.00
C GLY A 72 -0.42 -4.54 3.11
N TYR A 73 0.33 -4.27 4.17
CA TYR A 73 -0.20 -3.57 5.35
C TYR A 73 -0.63 -2.12 5.03
N VAL A 74 0.03 -1.44 4.09
CA VAL A 74 -0.35 -0.08 3.67
C VAL A 74 -1.76 -0.07 3.10
N ILE A 75 -2.12 -1.13 2.37
CA ILE A 75 -3.46 -1.30 1.83
C ILE A 75 -4.48 -1.49 2.94
N ASP A 76 -4.17 -2.30 3.95
CA ASP A 76 -5.07 -2.48 5.10
C ASP A 76 -5.34 -1.15 5.82
N LEU A 77 -4.29 -0.33 5.99
CA LEU A 77 -4.42 1.00 6.59
C LEU A 77 -5.29 1.92 5.73
N TRP A 78 -5.08 1.94 4.42
CA TRP A 78 -5.89 2.77 3.51
C TRP A 78 -7.33 2.28 3.41
N GLU A 79 -7.58 0.97 3.39
CA GLU A 79 -8.94 0.39 3.43
C GLU A 79 -9.66 0.77 4.73
N LYS A 80 -8.96 0.77 5.87
CA LYS A 80 -9.53 1.11 7.17
C LYS A 80 -9.83 2.61 7.31
N TYR A 81 -8.87 3.47 6.95
CA TYR A 81 -8.91 4.90 7.32
C TYR A 81 -9.24 5.85 6.16
N THR A 82 -8.99 5.45 4.91
CA THR A 82 -9.15 6.30 3.71
C THR A 82 -9.67 5.49 2.50
N PRO A 83 -10.89 4.92 2.58
CA PRO A 83 -11.42 4.03 1.54
C PRO A 83 -11.66 4.72 0.18
N ASP A 84 -11.77 6.03 0.18
CA ASP A 84 -11.84 6.86 -1.02
C ASP A 84 -10.50 6.89 -1.78
N LEU A 85 -9.37 6.89 -1.09
CA LEU A 85 -8.05 6.73 -1.70
C LEU A 85 -7.92 5.36 -2.40
N ILE A 86 -8.48 4.30 -1.79
CA ILE A 86 -8.52 2.97 -2.41
C ILE A 86 -9.32 2.99 -3.72
N LYS A 87 -10.43 3.72 -3.76
CA LYS A 87 -11.22 3.87 -4.99
C LYS A 87 -10.39 4.53 -6.09
N MET A 88 -9.70 5.63 -5.78
CA MET A 88 -8.82 6.31 -6.74
C MET A 88 -7.68 5.42 -7.23
N LEU A 89 -7.07 4.64 -6.33
CA LEU A 89 -6.04 3.67 -6.69
C LEU A 89 -6.59 2.62 -7.66
N LYS A 90 -7.80 2.11 -7.41
CA LYS A 90 -8.47 1.17 -8.33
C LYS A 90 -8.69 1.82 -9.69
N ASP A 91 -9.26 3.02 -9.75
CA ASP A 91 -9.47 3.73 -11.03
C ASP A 91 -8.17 3.92 -11.82
N LEU A 92 -7.08 4.23 -11.11
CA LEU A 92 -5.73 4.31 -11.67
C LEU A 92 -5.22 2.97 -12.23
N LEU A 93 -5.41 1.87 -11.51
CA LEU A 93 -5.04 0.53 -11.98
C LEU A 93 -5.90 0.10 -13.18
N ASN A 94 -7.19 0.47 -13.20
CA ASN A 94 -8.12 0.17 -14.31
C ASN A 94 -7.69 0.83 -15.62
N SER A 95 -6.96 1.95 -15.55
CA SER A 95 -6.43 2.62 -16.74
C SER A 95 -5.46 1.73 -17.55
N GLY A 96 -4.92 0.67 -16.94
CA GLY A 96 -3.91 -0.21 -17.56
C GLY A 96 -2.55 0.47 -17.79
N CYS A 97 -2.37 1.70 -17.31
CA CYS A 97 -1.14 2.47 -17.44
C CYS A 97 -0.23 2.38 -16.21
N ILE A 98 -0.72 1.77 -15.12
CA ILE A 98 0.04 1.55 -13.89
C ILE A 98 0.24 0.06 -13.69
N GLU A 99 1.51 -0.32 -13.54
CA GLU A 99 1.90 -1.68 -13.20
C GLU A 99 2.07 -1.83 -11.68
N TRP A 100 1.71 -2.99 -11.14
CA TRP A 100 1.86 -3.27 -9.72
C TRP A 100 3.00 -4.26 -9.51
N GLN A 101 4.03 -3.81 -8.79
CA GLN A 101 5.14 -4.66 -8.37
C GLN A 101 4.84 -5.37 -7.05
N LEU A 102 5.09 -6.68 -7.01
CA LEU A 102 4.95 -7.47 -5.79
C LEU A 102 6.05 -7.10 -4.79
N GLN A 103 5.64 -6.83 -3.54
CA GLN A 103 6.53 -6.64 -2.39
C GLN A 103 6.13 -7.60 -1.26
N THR A 104 6.93 -7.66 -0.20
CA THR A 104 6.54 -8.37 1.02
C THR A 104 5.35 -7.68 1.69
N TYR A 105 4.58 -8.42 2.49
CA TYR A 105 3.36 -7.89 3.10
C TYR A 105 3.66 -6.72 4.04
N TYR A 106 4.75 -6.83 4.82
CA TYR A 106 5.16 -5.87 5.84
C TYR A 106 6.41 -5.05 5.45
N ASP A 107 6.77 -5.02 4.17
CA ASP A 107 7.93 -4.26 3.66
C ASP A 107 9.26 -4.62 4.34
N VAL A 108 9.43 -5.91 4.65
CA VAL A 108 10.65 -6.45 5.26
C VAL A 108 11.72 -6.70 4.21
N GLN A 109 12.98 -6.48 4.60
CA GLN A 109 14.15 -6.83 3.79
C GLN A 109 14.38 -8.34 3.82
N GLU A 110 14.71 -8.92 2.66
CA GLU A 110 14.83 -10.39 2.49
C GLU A 110 15.93 -11.02 3.36
N ASP A 111 17.00 -10.29 3.63
CA ASP A 111 18.14 -10.72 4.44
C ASP A 111 17.81 -10.80 5.95
N ARG A 112 16.75 -10.12 6.39
CA ARG A 112 16.32 -10.06 7.79
C ARG A 112 15.30 -11.12 8.18
N VAL A 113 14.77 -11.88 7.22
CA VAL A 113 13.70 -12.85 7.46
C VAL A 113 14.08 -14.24 6.96
N SER A 114 13.51 -15.26 7.61
CA SER A 114 13.69 -16.63 7.14
C SER A 114 13.04 -16.82 5.76
N LYS A 115 13.60 -17.71 4.93
CA LYS A 115 13.00 -18.05 3.61
C LYS A 115 11.53 -18.49 3.71
N LYS A 116 11.17 -19.16 4.82
CA LYS A 116 9.79 -19.57 5.09
C LYS A 116 8.87 -18.36 5.29
N GLU A 117 9.29 -17.42 6.13
CA GLU A 117 8.55 -16.19 6.40
C GLU A 117 8.41 -15.33 5.14
N LEU A 118 9.50 -15.18 4.38
CA LEU A 118 9.49 -14.47 3.10
C LEU A 118 8.43 -15.04 2.15
N LYS A 119 8.38 -16.37 1.99
CA LYS A 119 7.36 -17.03 1.17
C LYS A 119 5.95 -16.76 1.68
N THR A 120 5.72 -16.83 2.98
CA THR A 120 4.41 -16.55 3.60
C THR A 120 3.97 -15.10 3.37
N GLN A 121 4.88 -14.13 3.45
CA GLN A 121 4.57 -12.73 3.18
C GLN A 121 4.25 -12.48 1.70
N LEU A 122 5.00 -13.09 0.79
CA LEU A 122 4.72 -12.99 -0.65
C LEU A 122 3.37 -13.62 -1.01
N GLU A 123 3.04 -14.77 -0.43
CA GLU A 123 1.75 -15.44 -0.62
C GLU A 123 0.59 -14.60 -0.07
N SER A 124 0.76 -14.03 1.13
CA SER A 124 -0.23 -13.13 1.75
C SER A 124 -0.44 -11.88 0.90
N LYS A 125 0.65 -11.28 0.40
CA LYS A 125 0.55 -10.12 -0.48
C LYS A 125 -0.16 -10.48 -1.77
N ARG A 126 0.25 -11.58 -2.40
CA ARG A 126 -0.36 -12.06 -3.64
C ARG A 126 -1.85 -12.30 -3.45
N ARG A 127 -2.27 -12.90 -2.33
CA ARG A 127 -3.70 -13.09 -2.00
C ARG A 127 -4.44 -11.77 -1.88
N LYS A 128 -3.93 -10.81 -1.10
CA LYS A 128 -4.54 -9.47 -0.96
C LYS A 128 -4.70 -8.79 -2.32
N CYS A 129 -3.67 -8.88 -3.16
CA CYS A 129 -3.75 -8.36 -4.53
C CYS A 129 -4.75 -9.15 -5.38
N TRP A 130 -4.85 -10.47 -5.26
CA TRP A 130 -5.85 -11.29 -5.95
C TRP A 130 -7.28 -10.92 -5.58
N ASP A 131 -7.54 -10.66 -4.30
CA ASP A 131 -8.85 -10.22 -3.82
C ASP A 131 -9.25 -8.88 -4.48
N TRP A 132 -8.28 -8.06 -4.87
CA TRP A 132 -8.47 -6.86 -5.67
C TRP A 132 -8.51 -7.13 -7.18
N VAL A 133 -7.77 -8.13 -7.68
CA VAL A 133 -7.61 -8.48 -9.11
C VAL A 133 -8.72 -9.36 -9.65
N ILE A 134 -9.53 -10.02 -8.83
CA ILE A 134 -10.82 -10.58 -9.28
C ILE A 134 -11.74 -9.44 -9.81
N LEU A 135 -11.44 -8.17 -9.51
CA LEU A 135 -12.01 -7.02 -10.20
C LEU A 135 -11.15 -6.48 -11.37
N LEU A 136 -9.85 -6.83 -11.48
CA LEU A 136 -8.88 -6.19 -12.40
C LEU A 136 -7.75 -7.10 -12.86
N ALA A 137 -7.94 -7.75 -14.01
CA ALA A 137 -6.92 -8.57 -14.67
C ALA A 137 -5.67 -7.76 -15.07
N LYS A 138 -4.57 -7.89 -14.30
CA LYS A 138 -3.15 -7.99 -14.73
C LYS A 138 -2.21 -7.76 -13.54
N ILE A 139 -1.67 -8.84 -12.98
CA ILE A 139 -0.43 -8.81 -12.18
C ILE A 139 0.56 -9.72 -12.91
N TYR A 140 1.68 -9.16 -13.36
CA TYR A 140 2.81 -9.96 -13.81
C TYR A 140 3.62 -10.38 -12.58
N CYS A 141 3.78 -11.70 -12.41
CA CYS A 141 4.72 -12.31 -11.47
C CYS A 141 6.16 -12.10 -11.94
#